data_AF-A0A3D9UQA2-F1
#
_entry.id   AF-A0A3D9UQA2-F1
#
_cell.length_a   1.000
_cell.length_b   1.000
_cell.length_c   1.000
_cell.angle_alpha   90.00
_cell.angle_beta   90.00
_cell.angle_gamma   90.00
#
_symmetry.space_group_name_H-M   'P 1'
#
loop_
_entity.id
_entity.type
_entity.pdbx_description
1 polymer ?
#
loop_
_entity_poly.entity_id
_entity_poly.type
_entity_poly.pdbx_seq_one_letter_code
_entity_poly.pdbx_strand_id
1 'polypeptide(L)'
;MTDEMRPLRQDGDRVWVASVHEADVAPYGRAVELSAPRIREWNRVHPSDLIGQLSRQSEVHRTLVVHARRPVGDHAIVGVVNVFNIVRGAFQSGTIGYNSFDPYTGTGLFAEGLRLVLALAFTAEPDGLGLHRIEANVQPANVRSAGLLRSIGFRRERHVRHMLFLEGGGRQASWRDHDSYAITAGEPPTPHRPNEHPRVVVVAGTGARRPGPAGALADELGVPLLSSRIISVDLIWQVLATSPPGAVVELDPDAVGRDAVLDGLHRADVPVERALLVGELPSDPSGITRVALQARAIGLG
;
A
#
# COMPACT_ATOMS: atom_id res chain seq x y z
N MET A 1 32.14 -13.89 -16.35
CA MET A 1 31.41 -13.53 -17.58
C MET A 1 30.22 -12.71 -17.15
N THR A 2 30.27 -11.38 -17.32
CA THR A 2 29.08 -10.54 -17.15
C THR A 2 28.12 -10.91 -18.26
N ASP A 3 27.10 -11.70 -17.93
CA ASP A 3 25.97 -11.89 -18.82
C ASP A 3 25.34 -10.51 -19.01
N GLU A 4 25.46 -9.96 -20.22
CA GLU A 4 24.97 -8.64 -20.54
C GLU A 4 23.46 -8.68 -20.36
N MET A 5 22.93 -7.90 -19.42
CA MET A 5 21.52 -8.02 -19.06
C MET A 5 20.62 -7.83 -20.27
N ARG A 6 19.82 -8.85 -20.58
CA ARG A 6 18.93 -8.84 -21.73
C ARG A 6 17.98 -7.62 -21.68
N PRO A 7 17.99 -6.75 -22.70
CA PRO A 7 17.03 -5.66 -22.81
C PRO A 7 15.61 -6.21 -22.88
N LEU A 8 14.70 -5.58 -22.14
CA LEU A 8 13.27 -5.89 -22.16
C LEU A 8 12.55 -4.92 -23.09
N ARG A 9 11.52 -5.41 -23.77
CA ARG A 9 10.61 -4.59 -24.59
C ARG A 9 9.20 -5.18 -24.54
N GLN A 10 8.21 -4.29 -24.50
CA GLN A 10 6.82 -4.64 -24.71
C GLN A 10 6.09 -3.55 -25.49
N ASP A 11 5.27 -3.96 -26.45
CA ASP A 11 4.52 -3.07 -27.32
C ASP A 11 3.04 -3.04 -26.91
N GLY A 12 2.47 -1.83 -26.84
CA GLY A 12 1.02 -1.61 -26.68
C GLY A 12 0.45 -0.81 -27.85
N ASP A 13 -0.81 -0.42 -27.75
CA ASP A 13 -1.55 0.25 -28.83
C ASP A 13 -1.09 1.69 -29.05
N ARG A 14 -0.87 2.44 -27.97
CA ARG A 14 -0.52 3.87 -28.02
C ARG A 14 0.87 4.15 -27.47
N VAL A 15 1.39 3.25 -26.64
CA VAL A 15 2.75 3.32 -26.09
C VAL A 15 3.53 2.04 -26.34
N TRP A 16 4.85 2.13 -26.20
CA TRP A 16 5.72 0.97 -26.05
C TRP A 16 6.67 1.20 -24.88
N VAL A 17 7.16 0.12 -24.29
CA VAL A 17 8.07 0.13 -23.14
C VAL A 17 9.34 -0.59 -23.52
N ALA A 18 10.49 -0.06 -23.13
CA ALA A 18 11.76 -0.77 -23.24
C ALA A 18 12.69 -0.49 -22.07
N SER A 19 13.73 -1.31 -21.92
CA SER A 19 14.88 -0.99 -21.06
C SER A 19 15.51 0.34 -21.48
N VAL A 20 15.90 1.13 -20.48
CA VAL A 20 16.53 2.43 -20.68
C VAL A 20 17.73 2.35 -21.60
N HIS A 21 17.86 3.33 -22.48
CA HIS A 21 18.94 3.44 -23.45
C HIS A 21 19.55 4.85 -23.44
N GLU A 22 20.79 5.00 -23.91
CA GLU A 22 21.47 6.31 -23.96
C GLU A 22 20.67 7.35 -24.77
N ALA A 23 20.00 6.90 -25.83
CA ALA A 23 19.13 7.73 -26.68
C ALA A 23 17.95 8.37 -25.91
N ASP A 24 17.60 7.85 -24.74
CA ASP A 24 16.50 8.36 -23.92
C ASP A 24 16.91 9.57 -23.06
N VAL A 25 18.21 9.80 -22.86
CA VAL A 25 18.73 10.81 -21.93
C VAL A 25 18.28 12.22 -22.29
N ALA A 26 18.47 12.64 -23.54
CA ALA A 26 18.09 14.00 -23.94
C ALA A 26 16.56 14.21 -23.96
N PRO A 27 15.74 13.30 -24.53
CA PRO A 27 14.28 13.38 -24.40
C PRO A 27 13.76 13.35 -22.96
N TYR A 28 14.39 12.58 -22.08
CA TYR A 28 14.04 12.53 -20.66
C TYR A 28 14.30 13.86 -19.96
N GLY A 29 15.45 14.50 -20.22
CA GLY A 29 15.76 15.80 -19.64
C GLY A 29 14.68 16.84 -19.94
N ARG A 30 14.26 16.93 -21.22
CA ARG A 30 13.16 17.80 -21.64
C ARG A 30 11.84 17.47 -20.94
N ALA A 31 11.51 16.18 -20.85
CA ALA A 31 10.30 15.71 -20.18
C ALA A 31 10.26 16.11 -18.69
N VAL A 32 11.40 15.99 -18.00
CA VAL A 32 11.55 16.37 -16.58
C VAL A 32 11.46 17.88 -16.40
N GLU A 33 12.11 18.67 -17.26
CA GLU A 33 12.08 20.13 -17.21
C GLU A 33 10.66 20.66 -17.42
N LEU A 34 9.97 20.16 -18.44
CA LEU A 34 8.57 20.53 -18.73
C LEU A 34 7.64 20.18 -17.56
N SER A 35 7.89 19.03 -16.92
CA SER A 35 7.07 18.52 -15.80
C SER A 35 7.50 19.06 -14.43
N ALA A 36 8.52 19.91 -14.37
CA ALA A 36 9.17 20.29 -13.12
C ALA A 36 8.22 20.88 -12.07
N PRO A 37 7.25 21.77 -12.40
CA PRO A 37 6.30 22.28 -11.41
C PRO A 37 5.51 21.18 -10.68
N ARG A 38 5.09 20.14 -11.42
CA ARG A 38 4.33 19.01 -10.87
C ARG A 38 5.21 18.02 -10.12
N ILE A 39 6.41 17.74 -10.63
CA ILE A 39 7.35 16.83 -9.97
C ILE A 39 7.82 17.42 -8.64
N ARG A 40 8.13 18.72 -8.59
CA ARG A 40 8.64 19.39 -7.38
C ARG A 40 7.72 19.24 -6.18
N GLU A 41 6.41 19.10 -6.37
CA GLU A 41 5.46 18.88 -5.28
C GLU A 41 5.77 17.60 -4.48
N TRP A 42 6.23 16.55 -5.17
CA TRP A 42 6.37 15.21 -4.61
C TRP A 42 7.82 14.74 -4.48
N ASN A 43 8.72 15.24 -5.33
CA ASN A 43 10.10 14.79 -5.39
C ASN A 43 11.04 15.87 -5.95
N ARG A 44 12.35 15.62 -5.90
CA ARG A 44 13.35 16.48 -6.54
C ARG A 44 13.23 16.42 -8.06
N VAL A 45 13.58 17.52 -8.72
CA VAL A 45 13.65 17.61 -10.19
C VAL A 45 15.10 17.48 -10.62
N HIS A 46 15.40 16.40 -11.34
CA HIS A 46 16.74 16.09 -11.82
C HIS A 46 16.72 15.68 -13.29
N PRO A 47 16.82 16.65 -14.23
CA PRO A 47 16.76 16.37 -15.68
C PRO A 47 17.85 15.41 -16.17
N SER A 48 18.97 15.32 -15.47
CA SER A 48 20.10 14.44 -15.84
C SER A 48 20.11 13.09 -15.12
N ASP A 49 19.10 12.77 -14.29
CA ASP A 49 19.11 11.56 -13.44
C ASP A 49 19.14 10.25 -14.23
N LEU A 50 18.65 10.25 -15.47
CA LEU A 50 18.63 9.04 -16.31
C LEU A 50 20.04 8.49 -16.59
N ILE A 51 21.08 9.34 -16.60
CA ILE A 51 22.48 8.90 -16.71
C ILE A 51 22.86 8.02 -15.52
N GLY A 52 22.46 8.42 -14.32
CA GLY A 52 22.66 7.64 -13.11
C GLY A 52 21.83 6.35 -13.09
N GLN A 53 20.65 6.37 -13.70
CA GLN A 53 19.82 5.17 -13.83
C GLN A 53 20.46 4.18 -14.82
N LEU A 54 20.93 4.65 -15.98
CA LEU A 54 21.67 3.84 -16.97
C LEU A 54 22.87 3.08 -16.37
N SER A 55 23.62 3.71 -15.46
CA SER A 55 24.78 3.07 -14.84
C SER A 55 24.45 2.10 -13.71
N ARG A 56 23.21 2.10 -13.18
CA ARG A 56 22.76 1.26 -12.06
C ARG A 56 22.05 -0.03 -12.49
N GLN A 57 21.92 -0.25 -13.80
CA GLN A 57 21.21 -1.41 -14.32
C GLN A 57 21.87 -2.71 -13.81
N SER A 58 21.09 -3.57 -13.15
CA SER A 58 21.52 -4.84 -12.56
C SER A 58 20.34 -5.82 -12.43
N GLU A 59 20.61 -7.07 -12.02
CA GLU A 59 19.57 -8.06 -11.72
C GLU A 59 18.58 -7.58 -10.65
N VAL A 60 19.00 -6.61 -9.82
CA VAL A 60 18.20 -6.05 -8.73
C VAL A 60 17.63 -4.65 -9.00
N HIS A 61 17.96 -4.07 -10.16
CA HIS A 61 17.54 -2.74 -10.56
C HIS A 61 17.39 -2.62 -12.08
N ARG A 62 16.16 -2.43 -12.56
CA ARG A 62 15.83 -2.28 -13.97
C ARG A 62 15.03 -1.00 -14.19
N THR A 63 15.48 -0.17 -15.12
CA THR A 63 14.76 1.04 -15.54
C THR A 63 14.09 0.79 -16.88
N LEU A 64 12.79 1.03 -16.93
CA LEU A 64 11.96 0.91 -18.11
C LEU A 64 11.39 2.27 -18.49
N VAL A 65 11.47 2.62 -19.77
CA VAL A 65 11.02 3.89 -20.32
C VAL A 65 9.73 3.65 -21.11
N VAL A 66 8.72 4.47 -20.86
CA VAL A 66 7.43 4.44 -21.58
C VAL A 66 7.48 5.50 -22.67
N HIS A 67 7.32 5.09 -23.92
CA HIS A 67 7.35 5.96 -25.09
C HIS A 67 5.98 6.07 -25.75
N ALA A 68 5.57 7.29 -26.11
CA ALA A 68 4.42 7.51 -26.96
C ALA A 68 4.74 7.07 -28.40
N ARG A 69 3.83 6.34 -29.04
CA ARG A 69 3.92 6.04 -30.48
C ARG A 69 3.66 7.27 -31.35
N ARG A 70 2.85 8.19 -30.84
CA ARG A 70 2.56 9.48 -31.48
C ARG A 70 2.92 10.61 -30.51
N PRO A 71 4.20 11.03 -30.50
CA PRO A 71 4.65 12.07 -29.61
C PRO A 71 3.92 13.40 -29.86
N VAL A 72 3.67 14.14 -28.78
CA VAL A 72 3.19 15.52 -28.82
C VAL A 72 4.20 16.37 -28.06
N GLY A 73 4.62 17.49 -28.65
CA GLY A 73 5.70 18.32 -28.11
C GLY A 73 7.09 17.87 -28.59
N ASP A 74 8.10 18.06 -27.76
CA ASP A 74 9.53 17.93 -28.10
C ASP A 74 10.19 16.64 -27.55
N HIS A 75 9.41 15.74 -26.94
CA HIS A 75 9.87 14.43 -26.49
C HIS A 75 8.79 13.36 -26.61
N ALA A 76 9.20 12.10 -26.70
CA ALA A 76 8.30 10.94 -26.73
C ALA A 76 8.12 10.27 -25.36
N ILE A 77 8.84 10.72 -24.32
CA ILE A 77 8.87 10.06 -23.01
C ILE A 77 7.58 10.35 -22.23
N VAL A 78 6.73 9.33 -22.11
CA VAL A 78 5.48 9.39 -21.32
C VAL A 78 5.77 9.21 -19.83
N GLY A 79 6.79 8.43 -19.50
CA GLY A 79 7.20 8.19 -18.13
C GLY A 79 8.39 7.25 -18.04
N VAL A 80 8.94 7.15 -16.84
CA VAL A 80 10.01 6.22 -16.48
C VAL A 80 9.59 5.44 -15.24
N VAL A 81 9.85 4.14 -15.25
CA VAL A 81 9.56 3.21 -14.16
C VAL A 81 10.83 2.47 -13.78
N ASN A 82 11.27 2.63 -12.54
CA ASN A 82 12.36 1.86 -11.95
C ASN A 82 11.75 0.69 -11.18
N VAL A 83 12.12 -0.55 -11.54
CA VAL A 83 11.88 -1.75 -10.74
C VAL A 83 13.17 -2.04 -9.97
N PHE A 84 13.14 -1.88 -8.65
CA PHE A 84 14.33 -2.01 -7.79
C PHE A 84 14.00 -2.79 -6.52
N ASN A 85 15.01 -3.05 -5.68
CA ASN A 85 14.89 -3.93 -4.52
C ASN A 85 14.32 -5.30 -4.90
N ILE A 86 14.76 -5.85 -6.04
CA ILE A 86 14.30 -7.16 -6.48
C ILE A 86 14.92 -8.24 -5.58
N VAL A 87 14.06 -9.08 -5.03
CA VAL A 87 14.42 -10.24 -4.19
C VAL A 87 13.90 -11.51 -4.84
N ARG A 88 14.80 -12.48 -5.03
CA ARG A 88 14.52 -13.78 -5.65
C ARG A 88 14.13 -14.86 -4.62
N GLY A 89 14.06 -16.11 -5.06
CA GLY A 89 13.79 -17.26 -4.20
C GLY A 89 12.31 -17.37 -3.85
N ALA A 90 11.97 -17.53 -2.58
CA ALA A 90 10.59 -17.66 -2.13
C ALA A 90 9.79 -16.35 -2.16
N PHE A 91 10.45 -15.19 -2.27
CA PHE A 91 9.76 -13.90 -2.24
C PHE A 91 9.33 -13.39 -3.62
N GLN A 92 10.20 -13.56 -4.64
CA GLN A 92 9.99 -13.08 -6.02
C GLN A 92 9.30 -11.71 -6.09
N SER A 93 9.88 -10.71 -5.42
CA SER A 93 9.23 -9.40 -5.24
C SER A 93 10.14 -8.27 -5.68
N GLY A 94 9.56 -7.17 -6.15
CA GLY A 94 10.25 -5.90 -6.41
C GLY A 94 9.43 -4.69 -5.99
N THR A 95 10.09 -3.54 -5.89
CA THR A 95 9.46 -2.24 -5.66
C THR A 95 9.56 -1.39 -6.92
N ILE A 96 8.50 -0.64 -7.24
CA ILE A 96 8.52 0.35 -8.31
C ILE A 96 8.53 1.78 -7.78
N GLY A 97 9.30 2.61 -8.47
CA GLY A 97 9.25 4.07 -8.39
C GLY A 97 9.09 4.62 -9.79
N TYR A 98 8.26 5.64 -9.96
CA TYR A 98 7.94 6.12 -11.29
C TYR A 98 7.68 7.62 -11.36
N ASN A 99 7.92 8.18 -12.54
CA ASN A 99 7.48 9.50 -12.93
C ASN A 99 6.72 9.43 -14.25
N SER A 100 5.66 10.23 -14.35
CA SER A 100 4.97 10.49 -15.61
C SER A 100 5.23 11.92 -16.02
N PHE A 101 5.28 12.20 -17.32
CA PHE A 101 5.68 13.50 -17.83
C PHE A 101 4.59 14.16 -18.65
N ASP A 102 4.52 15.48 -18.54
CA ASP A 102 3.76 16.35 -19.42
C ASP A 102 4.39 16.32 -20.81
N PRO A 103 3.61 16.49 -21.91
CA PRO A 103 2.18 16.79 -21.94
C PRO A 103 1.27 15.55 -21.80
N TYR A 104 1.81 14.37 -21.50
CA TYR A 104 1.06 13.11 -21.51
C TYR A 104 0.25 12.84 -20.24
N THR A 105 0.42 13.64 -19.18
CA THR A 105 -0.36 13.51 -17.93
C THR A 105 -1.86 13.57 -18.20
N GLY A 106 -2.63 12.66 -17.58
CA GLY A 106 -4.10 12.65 -17.70
C GLY A 106 -4.65 12.02 -18.99
N THR A 107 -3.80 11.66 -19.95
CA THR A 107 -4.23 11.04 -21.24
C THR A 107 -4.46 9.52 -21.16
N GLY A 108 -4.09 8.91 -20.03
CA GLY A 108 -4.10 7.45 -19.84
C GLY A 108 -2.91 6.71 -20.44
N LEU A 109 -2.02 7.37 -21.20
CA LEU A 109 -0.84 6.73 -21.81
C LEU A 109 0.12 6.14 -20.78
N PHE A 110 0.37 6.84 -19.67
CA PHE A 110 1.23 6.30 -18.61
C PHE A 110 0.60 5.09 -17.92
N ALA A 111 -0.73 5.06 -17.75
CA ALA A 111 -1.42 3.91 -17.18
C ALA A 111 -1.36 2.68 -18.10
N GLU A 112 -1.41 2.88 -19.41
CA GLU A 112 -1.16 1.83 -20.40
C GLU A 112 0.28 1.31 -20.30
N GLY A 113 1.26 2.21 -20.31
CA GLY A 113 2.68 1.84 -20.21
C GLY A 113 3.02 1.13 -18.90
N LEU A 114 2.46 1.57 -17.77
CA LEU A 114 2.68 0.92 -16.49
C LEU A 114 2.09 -0.50 -16.47
N ARG A 115 0.98 -0.78 -17.15
CA ARG A 115 0.48 -2.17 -17.32
C ARG A 115 1.45 -3.02 -18.13
N LEU A 116 2.09 -2.46 -19.18
CA LEU A 116 3.12 -3.18 -19.93
C LEU A 116 4.36 -3.46 -19.08
N VAL A 117 4.76 -2.52 -18.21
CA VAL A 117 5.84 -2.74 -17.24
C VAL A 117 5.49 -3.87 -16.27
N LEU A 118 4.26 -3.90 -15.73
CA LEU A 118 3.82 -4.98 -14.85
C LEU A 118 3.78 -6.33 -15.57
N ALA A 119 3.36 -6.36 -16.84
CA ALA A 119 3.41 -7.57 -17.65
C ALA A 119 4.85 -8.08 -17.76
N LEU A 120 5.81 -7.21 -18.11
CA LEU A 120 7.24 -7.57 -18.12
C LEU A 120 7.74 -8.02 -16.75
N ALA A 121 7.28 -7.39 -15.66
CA ALA A 121 7.69 -7.77 -14.31
C ALA A 121 7.25 -9.20 -13.95
N PHE A 122 6.07 -9.62 -14.40
CA PHE A 122 5.49 -10.93 -14.08
C PHE A 122 5.78 -12.03 -15.11
N THR A 123 6.10 -11.68 -16.36
CA THR A 123 6.53 -12.64 -17.38
C THR A 123 7.80 -13.35 -16.94
N ALA A 124 7.83 -14.68 -17.05
CA ALA A 124 8.97 -15.50 -16.67
C ALA A 124 10.27 -15.10 -17.40
N GLU A 125 11.40 -15.33 -16.75
CA GLU A 125 12.71 -15.21 -17.40
C GLU A 125 12.85 -16.25 -18.53
N PRO A 126 13.56 -15.92 -19.62
CA PRO A 126 14.33 -14.69 -19.87
C PRO A 126 13.53 -13.57 -20.54
N ASP A 127 12.21 -13.71 -20.75
CA ASP A 127 11.39 -12.75 -21.50
C ASP A 127 10.82 -11.62 -20.64
N GLY A 128 10.83 -11.78 -19.31
CA GLY A 128 10.50 -10.76 -18.32
C GLY A 128 11.38 -10.87 -17.07
N LEU A 129 10.87 -10.39 -15.94
CA LEU A 129 11.55 -10.44 -14.65
C LEU A 129 11.14 -11.61 -13.78
N GLY A 130 10.10 -12.38 -14.12
CA GLY A 130 9.68 -13.57 -13.36
C GLY A 130 9.28 -13.32 -11.91
N LEU A 131 8.82 -12.10 -11.59
CA LEU A 131 8.39 -11.74 -10.24
C LEU A 131 6.98 -12.23 -10.00
N HIS A 132 6.67 -12.49 -8.73
CA HIS A 132 5.32 -12.74 -8.25
C HIS A 132 4.67 -11.45 -7.73
N ARG A 133 5.44 -10.50 -7.20
CA ARG A 133 4.90 -9.34 -6.49
C ARG A 133 5.59 -8.04 -6.86
N ILE A 134 4.80 -6.97 -7.01
CA ILE A 134 5.28 -5.60 -7.17
C ILE A 134 4.65 -4.70 -6.12
N GLU A 135 5.48 -3.90 -5.46
CA GLU A 135 5.08 -2.88 -4.50
C GLU A 135 5.32 -1.46 -5.04
N ALA A 136 4.45 -0.51 -4.73
CA ALA A 136 4.63 0.92 -5.00
C ALA A 136 4.29 1.73 -3.74
N ASN A 137 5.15 2.68 -3.38
CA ASN A 137 4.97 3.51 -2.18
C ASN A 137 4.66 4.95 -2.57
N VAL A 138 3.58 5.50 -2.04
CA VAL A 138 3.03 6.80 -2.47
C VAL A 138 2.73 7.67 -1.25
N GLN A 139 3.15 8.94 -1.25
CA GLN A 139 2.78 9.88 -0.20
C GLN A 139 1.23 10.01 -0.12
N PRO A 140 0.59 9.97 1.07
CA PRO A 140 -0.87 9.91 1.20
C PRO A 140 -1.61 11.05 0.48
N ALA A 141 -1.02 12.24 0.42
CA ALA A 141 -1.61 13.40 -0.26
C ALA A 141 -1.52 13.32 -1.80
N ASN A 142 -0.72 12.41 -2.37
CA ASN A 142 -0.57 12.24 -3.81
C ASN A 142 -1.72 11.39 -4.38
N VAL A 143 -2.92 11.98 -4.36
CA VAL A 143 -4.17 11.35 -4.77
C VAL A 143 -4.14 10.86 -6.23
N ARG A 144 -3.36 11.53 -7.10
CA ARG A 144 -3.21 11.15 -8.50
C ARG A 144 -2.44 9.83 -8.66
N SER A 145 -1.32 9.70 -7.96
CA SER A 145 -0.51 8.47 -7.97
C SER A 145 -1.26 7.31 -7.29
N ALA A 146 -1.91 7.56 -6.16
CA ALA A 146 -2.76 6.56 -5.50
C ALA A 146 -3.94 6.12 -6.39
N GLY A 147 -4.60 7.07 -7.06
CA GLY A 147 -5.69 6.79 -8.01
C GLY A 147 -5.23 5.97 -9.21
N LEU A 148 -4.06 6.30 -9.78
CA LEU A 148 -3.44 5.54 -10.86
C LEU A 148 -3.20 4.09 -10.45
N LEU A 149 -2.53 3.85 -9.33
CA LEU A 149 -2.23 2.51 -8.84
C LEU A 149 -3.51 1.68 -8.66
N ARG A 150 -4.52 2.24 -8.00
CA ARG A 150 -5.83 1.57 -7.85
C ARG A 150 -6.49 1.27 -9.20
N SER A 151 -6.43 2.20 -10.17
CA SER A 151 -7.04 2.01 -11.49
C SER A 151 -6.42 0.88 -12.33
N ILE A 152 -5.21 0.45 -11.97
CA ILE A 152 -4.49 -0.64 -12.65
C ILE A 152 -4.39 -1.90 -11.80
N GLY A 153 -5.11 -1.97 -10.67
CA GLY A 153 -5.28 -3.20 -9.88
C GLY A 153 -4.46 -3.28 -8.59
N PHE A 154 -3.66 -2.27 -8.24
CA PHE A 154 -2.96 -2.29 -6.95
C PHE A 154 -3.94 -2.12 -5.77
N ARG A 155 -3.67 -2.86 -4.70
CA ARG A 155 -4.36 -2.78 -3.42
C ARG A 155 -3.49 -2.02 -2.42
N ARG A 156 -4.08 -1.11 -1.65
CA ARG A 156 -3.40 -0.49 -0.51
C ARG A 156 -3.31 -1.53 0.60
N GLU A 157 -2.13 -1.77 1.15
CA GLU A 157 -1.94 -2.78 2.19
C GLU A 157 -1.57 -2.17 3.55
N ARG A 158 -0.79 -1.08 3.55
CA ARG A 158 -0.27 -0.50 4.79
C ARG A 158 0.04 0.98 4.67
N HIS A 159 0.06 1.64 5.82
CA HIS A 159 0.59 2.99 6.00
C HIS A 159 1.95 2.91 6.67
N VAL A 160 2.96 3.56 6.10
CA VAL A 160 4.35 3.54 6.55
C VAL A 160 4.77 4.95 6.95
N ARG A 161 4.93 5.16 8.27
CA ARG A 161 5.35 6.45 8.81
C ARG A 161 6.82 6.72 8.51
N HIS A 162 7.15 7.97 8.20
CA HIS A 162 8.52 8.46 8.03
C HIS A 162 9.37 7.59 7.08
N MET A 163 8.78 7.14 5.97
CA MET A 163 9.42 6.18 5.08
C MET A 163 10.61 6.77 4.31
N LEU A 164 10.45 7.95 3.70
CA LEU A 164 11.47 8.56 2.84
C LEU A 164 11.81 9.97 3.28
N PHE A 165 13.10 10.29 3.32
CA PHE A 165 13.59 11.66 3.52
C PHE A 165 13.59 12.40 2.19
N LEU A 166 12.69 13.37 2.03
CA LEU A 166 12.47 14.04 0.75
C LEU A 166 12.64 15.56 0.86
N GLU A 167 13.36 16.12 -0.11
CA GLU A 167 13.41 17.55 -0.40
C GLU A 167 12.43 17.83 -1.55
N GLY A 168 11.28 18.42 -1.25
CA GLY A 168 10.23 18.65 -2.25
C GLY A 168 9.17 19.65 -1.76
N GLY A 169 8.61 20.39 -2.70
CA GLY A 169 7.41 21.22 -2.52
C GLY A 169 7.65 22.63 -1.99
N GLY A 170 8.89 23.15 -2.05
CA GLY A 170 9.25 24.41 -1.39
C GLY A 170 9.23 24.32 0.14
N ARG A 171 9.23 23.10 0.68
CA ARG A 171 9.21 22.81 2.11
C ARG A 171 10.59 22.34 2.57
N GLN A 172 10.87 22.50 3.86
CA GLN A 172 12.05 21.92 4.48
C GLN A 172 12.08 20.41 4.27
N ALA A 173 13.28 19.88 4.03
CA ALA A 173 13.53 18.46 3.92
C ALA A 173 13.05 17.74 5.18
N SER A 174 12.28 16.68 5.03
CA SER A 174 11.80 15.90 6.17
C SER A 174 11.51 14.46 5.77
N TRP A 175 11.44 13.58 6.76
CA TRP A 175 10.83 12.27 6.59
C TRP A 175 9.35 12.41 6.23
N ARG A 176 8.88 11.60 5.29
CA ARG A 176 7.52 11.63 4.74
C ARG A 176 6.87 10.26 4.84
N ASP A 177 5.63 10.27 5.29
CA ASP A 177 4.79 9.07 5.33
C ASP A 177 4.43 8.63 3.91
N HIS A 178 4.25 7.33 3.73
CA HIS A 178 3.84 6.71 2.48
C HIS A 178 2.78 5.64 2.74
N ASP A 179 1.79 5.56 1.87
CA ASP A 179 0.94 4.38 1.76
C ASP A 179 1.59 3.40 0.79
N SER A 180 1.67 2.14 1.20
CA SER A 180 2.19 1.05 0.39
C SER A 180 1.08 0.32 -0.32
N TYR A 181 1.27 0.15 -1.61
CA TYR A 181 0.37 -0.52 -2.53
C TYR A 181 1.06 -1.73 -3.13
N ALA A 182 0.35 -2.82 -3.34
CA ALA A 182 0.90 -3.98 -4.01
C ALA A 182 -0.08 -4.65 -4.97
N ILE A 183 0.49 -5.40 -5.92
CA ILE A 183 -0.20 -6.27 -6.85
C ILE A 183 0.63 -7.54 -7.05
N THR A 184 -0.04 -8.68 -7.20
CA THR A 184 0.62 -9.97 -7.43
C THR A 184 0.28 -10.55 -8.81
N ALA A 185 1.13 -11.45 -9.31
CA ALA A 185 0.93 -12.15 -10.55
C ALA A 185 -0.35 -13.01 -10.47
N GLY A 186 -1.24 -12.86 -11.45
CA GLY A 186 -2.51 -13.59 -11.52
C GLY A 186 -3.70 -12.90 -10.84
N GLU A 187 -3.49 -11.77 -10.14
CA GLU A 187 -4.61 -10.97 -9.63
C GLU A 187 -5.25 -10.16 -10.77
N PRO A 188 -6.55 -10.38 -11.09
CA PRO A 188 -7.27 -9.46 -11.95
C PRO A 188 -7.41 -8.10 -11.23
N PRO A 189 -7.60 -6.98 -11.94
CA PRO A 189 -7.89 -5.70 -11.30
C PRO A 189 -9.20 -5.82 -10.50
N THR A 190 -9.08 -6.07 -9.20
CA THR A 190 -10.24 -6.18 -8.30
C THR A 190 -10.75 -4.77 -8.00
N PRO A 191 -12.07 -4.53 -8.02
CA PRO A 191 -12.64 -3.27 -7.53
C PRO A 191 -12.06 -2.95 -6.14
N HIS A 192 -11.84 -1.67 -5.86
CA HIS A 192 -11.33 -1.25 -4.55
C HIS A 192 -12.23 -1.82 -3.45
N ARG A 193 -11.70 -2.81 -2.73
CA ARG A 193 -12.27 -3.28 -1.46
C ARG A 193 -11.60 -2.46 -0.37
N PRO A 194 -12.33 -1.62 0.37
CA PRO A 194 -11.77 -1.00 1.55
C PRO A 194 -11.38 -2.12 2.51
N ASN A 195 -10.07 -2.35 2.62
CA ASN A 195 -9.38 -3.26 3.53
C ASN A 195 -10.16 -4.53 3.91
N GLU A 196 -9.76 -5.67 3.33
CA GLU A 196 -10.00 -7.01 3.90
C GLU A 196 -9.14 -7.21 5.15
N HIS A 197 -9.12 -6.24 6.08
CA HIS A 197 -8.53 -6.48 7.37
C HIS A 197 -9.43 -7.47 8.11
N PRO A 198 -8.84 -8.47 8.79
CA PRO A 198 -9.62 -9.35 9.63
C PRO A 198 -10.30 -8.51 10.69
N ARG A 199 -11.63 -8.66 10.80
CA ARG A 199 -12.43 -7.96 11.81
C ARG A 199 -12.00 -8.45 13.19
N VAL A 200 -11.38 -7.60 14.01
CA VAL A 200 -10.88 -8.00 15.33
C VAL A 200 -11.91 -7.63 16.39
N VAL A 201 -12.40 -8.62 17.13
CA VAL A 201 -13.37 -8.41 18.20
C VAL A 201 -12.82 -8.97 19.50
N VAL A 202 -12.68 -8.11 20.52
CA VAL A 202 -12.36 -8.52 21.88
C VAL A 202 -13.50 -8.07 22.79
N VAL A 203 -14.07 -8.97 23.58
CA VAL A 203 -15.03 -8.60 24.62
C VAL A 203 -14.35 -8.75 25.97
N ALA A 204 -14.26 -7.65 26.72
CA ALA A 204 -13.56 -7.55 28.00
C ALA A 204 -14.49 -7.05 29.12
N GLY A 205 -14.28 -7.55 30.34
CA GLY A 205 -14.92 -7.01 31.54
C GLY A 205 -14.41 -5.59 31.87
N THR A 206 -15.28 -4.76 32.45
CA THR A 206 -14.92 -3.38 32.84
C THR A 206 -13.90 -3.35 33.97
N GLY A 207 -12.74 -2.73 33.74
CA GLY A 207 -11.74 -2.46 34.78
C GLY A 207 -11.99 -1.13 35.52
N ALA A 208 -11.55 -0.99 36.78
CA ALA A 208 -11.87 0.17 37.63
C ALA A 208 -11.14 1.50 37.30
N ARG A 209 -10.17 1.55 36.36
CA ARG A 209 -9.30 2.74 36.10
C ARG A 209 -9.48 3.33 34.69
N ARG A 210 -9.17 4.63 34.50
CA ARG A 210 -9.19 5.36 33.20
C ARG A 210 -7.85 6.05 32.88
N PRO A 211 -7.33 5.98 31.62
CA PRO A 211 -7.71 4.99 30.62
C PRO A 211 -7.37 3.59 31.15
N GLY A 212 -8.34 2.69 31.10
CA GLY A 212 -8.17 1.33 31.60
C GLY A 212 -7.45 0.45 30.58
N PRO A 213 -7.12 -0.79 30.96
CA PRO A 213 -6.57 -1.81 30.06
C PRO A 213 -7.28 -1.95 28.70
N ALA A 214 -8.61 -1.76 28.66
CA ALA A 214 -9.40 -1.83 27.43
C ALA A 214 -9.06 -0.71 26.42
N GLY A 215 -8.75 0.50 26.91
CA GLY A 215 -8.31 1.61 26.06
C GLY A 215 -6.94 1.35 25.46
N ALA A 216 -5.99 0.89 26.29
CA ALA A 216 -4.65 0.52 25.82
C ALA A 216 -4.69 -0.62 24.79
N LEU A 217 -5.58 -1.61 24.98
CA LEU A 217 -5.78 -2.68 24.01
C LEU A 217 -6.39 -2.18 22.69
N ALA A 218 -7.37 -1.28 22.76
CA ALA A 218 -7.98 -0.69 21.57
C ALA A 218 -6.94 0.09 20.74
N ASP A 219 -6.08 0.86 21.41
CA ASP A 219 -4.97 1.59 20.78
C ASP A 219 -3.96 0.64 20.12
N GLU A 220 -3.55 -0.43 20.81
CA GLU A 220 -2.63 -1.46 20.28
C GLU A 220 -3.21 -2.21 19.07
N LEU A 221 -4.52 -2.47 19.09
CA LEU A 221 -5.23 -3.12 17.99
C LEU A 221 -5.52 -2.16 16.83
N GLY A 222 -5.56 -0.85 17.08
CA GLY A 222 -5.99 0.15 16.11
C GLY A 222 -7.49 0.05 15.77
N VAL A 223 -8.30 -0.33 16.76
CA VAL A 223 -9.76 -0.51 16.63
C VAL A 223 -10.49 0.38 17.65
N PRO A 224 -11.76 0.75 17.43
CA PRO A 224 -12.50 1.54 18.42
C PRO A 224 -12.72 0.78 19.73
N LEU A 225 -12.79 1.52 20.84
CA LEU A 225 -13.31 1.04 22.12
C LEU A 225 -14.82 1.34 22.20
N LEU A 226 -15.64 0.29 22.35
CA LEU A 226 -17.07 0.38 22.59
C LEU A 226 -17.34 -0.02 24.04
N SER A 227 -17.66 0.96 24.90
CA SER A 227 -17.84 0.72 26.34
C SER A 227 -19.27 0.92 26.78
N SER A 228 -19.78 -0.03 27.56
CA SER A 228 -21.08 0.02 28.23
C SER A 228 -21.20 1.18 29.22
N ARG A 229 -20.08 1.82 29.57
CA ARG A 229 -20.01 3.04 30.38
C ARG A 229 -20.29 4.33 29.60
N ILE A 230 -20.31 4.26 28.27
CA ILE A 230 -20.48 5.41 27.37
C ILE A 230 -21.78 5.29 26.58
N ILE A 231 -22.07 4.09 26.07
CA ILE A 231 -23.26 3.79 25.28
C ILE A 231 -23.95 2.52 25.78
N SER A 232 -25.23 2.35 25.48
CA SER A 232 -25.98 1.15 25.89
C SER A 232 -25.42 -0.12 25.24
N VAL A 233 -25.59 -1.26 25.91
CA VAL A 233 -25.14 -2.56 25.41
C VAL A 233 -25.77 -2.89 24.05
N ASP A 234 -27.04 -2.58 23.83
CA ASP A 234 -27.67 -2.79 22.52
C ASP A 234 -27.05 -1.92 21.42
N LEU A 235 -26.70 -0.67 21.73
CA LEU A 235 -26.05 0.21 20.75
C LEU A 235 -24.62 -0.27 20.43
N ILE A 236 -23.90 -0.86 21.38
CA ILE A 236 -22.59 -1.48 21.14
C ILE A 236 -22.70 -2.54 20.05
N TRP A 237 -23.66 -3.46 20.15
CA TRP A 237 -23.82 -4.53 19.16
C TRP A 237 -24.20 -4.00 17.78
N GLN A 238 -25.06 -2.97 17.72
CA GLN A 238 -25.42 -2.30 16.46
C GLN A 238 -24.21 -1.61 15.80
N VAL A 239 -23.42 -0.87 16.58
CA VAL A 239 -22.20 -0.20 16.08
C VAL A 239 -21.18 -1.25 15.63
N LEU A 240 -21.00 -2.31 16.41
CA LEU A 240 -20.08 -3.40 16.08
C LEU A 240 -20.47 -4.04 14.74
N ALA A 241 -21.76 -4.32 14.50
CA ALA A 241 -22.26 -4.89 13.25
C ALA A 241 -21.83 -4.10 12.00
N THR A 242 -21.69 -2.79 12.15
CA THR A 242 -21.28 -1.87 11.08
C THR A 242 -19.80 -1.48 11.11
N SER A 243 -18.99 -2.07 11.98
CA SER A 243 -17.56 -1.75 12.14
C SER A 243 -16.69 -2.73 11.35
N PRO A 244 -16.14 -2.35 10.17
CA PRO A 244 -15.24 -3.21 9.40
C PRO A 244 -13.98 -3.66 10.17
N PRO A 245 -13.27 -2.79 10.93
CA PRO A 245 -12.08 -3.23 11.66
C PRO A 245 -12.42 -4.03 12.93
N GLY A 246 -13.69 -4.07 13.34
CA GLY A 246 -14.12 -4.64 14.62
C GLY A 246 -14.03 -3.64 15.77
N ALA A 247 -13.83 -4.11 17.00
CA ALA A 247 -13.74 -3.27 18.20
C ALA A 247 -13.19 -4.04 19.41
N VAL A 248 -12.70 -3.29 20.40
CA VAL A 248 -12.67 -3.76 21.79
C VAL A 248 -13.99 -3.36 22.44
N VAL A 249 -14.73 -4.33 22.95
CA VAL A 249 -16.02 -4.17 23.61
C VAL A 249 -15.82 -4.32 25.11
N GLU A 250 -16.07 -3.26 25.88
CA GLU A 250 -15.95 -3.25 27.34
C GLU A 250 -17.34 -3.33 27.98
N LEU A 251 -17.66 -4.46 28.61
CA LEU A 251 -18.94 -4.74 29.25
C LEU A 251 -18.79 -4.86 30.76
N ASP A 252 -19.77 -4.38 31.51
CA ASP A 252 -19.84 -4.62 32.95
C ASP A 252 -20.21 -6.10 33.20
N PRO A 253 -19.30 -6.89 33.79
CA PRO A 253 -19.51 -8.33 33.98
C PRO A 253 -20.63 -8.65 34.98
N ASP A 254 -20.96 -7.73 35.89
CA ASP A 254 -22.06 -7.92 36.83
C ASP A 254 -23.42 -7.62 36.18
N ALA A 255 -23.44 -6.83 35.10
CA ALA A 255 -24.64 -6.44 34.38
C ALA A 255 -24.94 -7.31 33.15
N VAL A 256 -23.91 -7.87 32.50
CA VAL A 256 -24.05 -8.60 31.24
C VAL A 256 -23.57 -10.04 31.41
N GLY A 257 -24.54 -10.96 31.54
CA GLY A 257 -24.27 -12.40 31.58
C GLY A 257 -23.68 -12.93 30.27
N ARG A 258 -23.00 -14.08 30.34
CA ARG A 258 -22.32 -14.71 29.19
C ARG A 258 -23.26 -14.94 28.00
N ASP A 259 -24.49 -15.38 28.22
CA ASP A 259 -25.45 -15.66 27.15
C ASP A 259 -25.85 -14.39 26.38
N ALA A 260 -25.96 -13.25 27.09
CA ALA A 260 -26.23 -11.95 26.46
C ALA A 260 -25.07 -11.47 25.59
N VAL A 261 -23.82 -11.80 25.96
CA VAL A 261 -22.64 -11.53 25.12
C VAL A 261 -22.69 -12.38 23.84
N LEU A 262 -23.01 -13.67 23.95
CA LEU A 262 -23.09 -14.57 22.80
C LEU A 262 -24.21 -14.15 21.82
N ASP A 263 -25.37 -13.79 22.35
CA ASP A 263 -26.48 -13.24 21.55
C ASP A 263 -26.08 -11.92 20.85
N GLY A 264 -25.39 -11.03 21.58
CA GLY A 264 -24.88 -9.77 21.03
C GLY A 264 -23.89 -9.96 19.88
N LEU A 265 -22.95 -10.90 20.02
CA LEU A 265 -22.01 -11.26 18.93
C LEU A 265 -22.75 -11.81 17.70
N HIS A 266 -23.74 -12.67 17.92
CA HIS A 266 -24.58 -13.20 16.84
C HIS A 266 -25.33 -12.08 16.11
N ARG A 267 -25.95 -11.15 16.86
CA ARG A 267 -26.62 -9.96 16.29
C ARG A 267 -25.67 -9.04 15.52
N ALA A 268 -24.39 -9.03 15.89
CA ALA A 268 -23.35 -8.26 15.22
C ALA A 268 -22.68 -9.01 14.05
N ASP A 269 -23.18 -10.19 13.68
CA ASP A 269 -22.60 -11.06 12.65
C ASP A 269 -21.11 -11.38 12.93
N VAL A 270 -20.81 -11.67 14.20
CA VAL A 270 -19.48 -12.08 14.66
C VAL A 270 -19.57 -13.53 15.15
N PRO A 271 -19.01 -14.51 14.41
CA PRO A 271 -18.89 -15.87 14.91
C PRO A 271 -18.10 -15.89 16.23
N VAL A 272 -18.52 -16.70 17.20
CA VAL A 272 -17.90 -16.68 18.55
C VAL A 272 -16.42 -17.08 18.49
N GLU A 273 -16.07 -17.99 17.58
CA GLU A 273 -14.70 -18.42 17.30
C GLU A 273 -13.82 -17.32 16.69
N ARG A 274 -14.43 -16.23 16.19
CA ARG A 274 -13.76 -15.02 15.69
C ARG A 274 -13.70 -13.89 16.73
N ALA A 275 -14.18 -14.13 17.95
CA ALA A 275 -14.14 -13.16 19.04
C ALA A 275 -13.31 -13.68 20.22
N LEU A 276 -12.44 -12.82 20.77
CA LEU A 276 -11.70 -13.14 21.98
C LEU A 276 -12.47 -12.65 23.21
N LEU A 277 -12.94 -13.58 24.04
CA LEU A 277 -13.60 -13.27 25.31
C LEU A 277 -12.55 -13.26 26.44
N VAL A 278 -12.38 -12.11 27.10
CA VAL A 278 -11.43 -11.92 28.20
C VAL A 278 -12.19 -11.45 29.44
N GLY A 279 -12.05 -12.16 30.56
CA GLY A 279 -12.69 -11.75 31.82
C GLY A 279 -12.09 -10.43 32.34
N GLU A 280 -10.82 -10.49 32.76
CA GLU A 280 -10.06 -9.33 33.23
C GLU A 280 -8.85 -9.10 32.31
N LEU A 281 -8.69 -7.85 31.85
CA LEU A 281 -7.55 -7.47 31.02
C LEU A 281 -6.32 -7.17 31.89
N PRO A 282 -5.10 -7.57 31.45
CA PRO A 282 -3.88 -7.25 32.15
C PRO A 282 -3.63 -5.74 32.19
N SER A 283 -3.07 -5.25 33.29
CA SER A 283 -2.74 -3.83 33.46
C SER A 283 -1.36 -3.44 32.92
N ASP A 284 -0.49 -4.41 32.64
CA ASP A 284 0.86 -4.17 32.14
C ASP A 284 0.91 -4.18 30.60
N PRO A 285 1.82 -3.40 29.97
CA PRO A 285 1.92 -3.33 28.52
C PRO A 285 2.16 -4.67 27.82
N SER A 286 3.00 -5.54 28.40
CA SER A 286 3.33 -6.84 27.80
C SER A 286 2.12 -7.77 27.77
N GLY A 287 1.30 -7.73 28.82
CA GLY A 287 0.02 -8.42 28.87
C GLY A 287 -0.94 -7.93 27.79
N ILE A 288 -1.07 -6.61 27.62
CA ILE A 288 -1.92 -6.01 26.57
C ILE A 288 -1.47 -6.46 25.18
N THR A 289 -0.17 -6.39 24.87
CA THR A 289 0.37 -6.86 23.59
C THR A 289 0.07 -8.34 23.36
N ARG A 290 0.17 -9.19 24.38
CA ARG A 290 -0.16 -10.61 24.25
C ARG A 290 -1.62 -10.83 23.85
N VAL A 291 -2.55 -10.14 24.51
CA VAL A 291 -3.99 -10.21 24.18
C VAL A 291 -4.24 -9.70 22.76
N ALA A 292 -3.60 -8.60 22.37
CA ALA A 292 -3.72 -8.04 21.02
C ALA A 292 -3.27 -9.03 19.93
N LEU A 293 -2.12 -9.68 20.11
CA LEU A 293 -1.60 -10.68 19.17
C LEU A 293 -2.53 -11.89 19.05
N GLN A 294 -3.08 -12.37 20.17
CA GLN A 294 -4.06 -13.45 20.17
C GLN A 294 -5.34 -13.07 19.42
N ALA A 295 -5.87 -11.87 19.66
CA ALA A 295 -7.06 -11.38 18.98
C ALA A 295 -6.85 -11.24 17.46
N ARG A 296 -5.68 -10.76 17.03
CA ARG A 296 -5.32 -10.69 15.60
C ARG A 296 -5.24 -12.08 14.95
N ALA A 297 -4.65 -13.06 15.64
CA ALA A 297 -4.57 -14.43 15.14
C ALA A 297 -5.96 -15.06 14.95
N ILE A 298 -6.88 -14.83 15.90
CA ILE A 298 -8.27 -15.26 15.80
C ILE A 298 -9.00 -14.58 14.64
N GLY A 299 -8.82 -13.27 14.46
CA GLY A 299 -9.43 -12.53 13.37
C GLY A 299 -9.02 -13.08 12.00
N LEU A 300 -7.75 -13.44 11.82
CA LEU A 300 -7.16 -13.93 10.57
C LEU A 300 -7.66 -15.32 10.12
N GLY A 301 -7.95 -16.23 11.05
CA GLY A 301 -8.18 -17.65 10.78
C GLY A 301 -9.63 -18.00 10.54
#